data_AF-A0A962KRD5-F1
#
_entry.id   AF-A0A962KRD5-F1
#
_cell.length_a   1.000
_cell.length_b   1.000
_cell.length_c   1.000
_cell.angle_alpha   90.00
_cell.angle_beta   90.00
_cell.angle_gamma   90.00
#
_symmetry.space_group_name_H-M   'P 1'
#
loop_
_entity.id
_entity.type
_entity.pdbx_description
1 polymer ?
#
loop_
_entity_poly.entity_id
_entity_poly.type
_entity_poly.pdbx_seq_one_letter_code
_entity_poly.pdbx_strand_id
1 'polypeptide(L)'
;MSLNFDDVSGFFRRVARGDIFRRQDTFADYLTKTGLYDSEQDVVANFDHLVEDVHKWLEAKGYTHAMAVMDYMLEKKQGVFRKDKKTPGALHELTQAIWFISCIEDGLPVDHPEGVLSLIFAHDLGEDYGITPEKLWQYLHNEKGFTESPEMDEFLEDFDVISKRWGKDGPLRYKNDYEYYLALQVRRNASVAKMIDRAHNIMTLIGVKENEGSEDKIRMMEYVAKTLQLQNDYVRNASQAFPSQATMYLTLSHLIEMESQVCRYYIVNTGKKITDDDDLRNAMPERGFRKLPNGFHPLIFAAERIRHTYPETHLAAREDTVSADLDHGIISGGGRANGSGDQDVAGDIPEVSK
;
A
#
# COMPACT_ATOMS: atom_id res chain seq x y z
N MET A 1 -24.01 -0.12 21.96
CA MET A 1 -23.97 -1.57 22.22
C MET A 1 -22.61 -1.87 22.81
N SER A 2 -22.54 -2.25 24.09
CA SER A 2 -21.30 -2.69 24.74
C SER A 2 -21.07 -4.16 24.43
N LEU A 3 -19.92 -4.50 23.85
CA LEU A 3 -19.52 -5.89 23.63
C LEU A 3 -19.10 -6.51 24.97
N ASN A 4 -19.66 -7.68 25.25
CA ASN A 4 -19.32 -8.50 26.42
C ASN A 4 -18.25 -9.51 25.99
N PHE A 5 -17.01 -9.32 26.45
CA PHE A 5 -15.85 -10.12 26.04
C PHE A 5 -15.82 -11.55 26.63
N ASP A 6 -16.72 -11.88 27.55
CA ASP A 6 -16.72 -13.18 28.24
C ASP A 6 -17.32 -14.35 27.44
N ASP A 7 -18.08 -14.06 26.37
CA ASP A 7 -18.81 -15.10 25.60
C ASP A 7 -18.00 -15.71 24.44
N VAL A 8 -16.78 -15.23 24.23
CA VAL A 8 -15.85 -15.75 23.21
C VAL A 8 -15.15 -17.04 23.69
N SER A 9 -15.20 -17.35 24.99
CA SER A 9 -14.43 -18.45 25.58
C SER A 9 -14.92 -19.87 25.24
N GLY A 10 -16.18 -20.02 24.76
CA GLY A 10 -16.80 -21.32 24.49
C GLY A 10 -16.47 -21.93 23.13
N PHE A 11 -16.22 -21.11 22.11
CA PHE A 11 -15.93 -21.58 20.74
C PHE A 11 -14.43 -21.89 20.54
N PHE A 12 -13.56 -21.32 21.38
CA PHE A 12 -12.10 -21.40 21.25
C PHE A 12 -11.45 -22.70 21.73
N ARG A 13 -12.19 -23.63 22.37
CA ARG A 13 -11.61 -24.89 22.87
C ARG A 13 -11.63 -26.05 21.87
N ARG A 14 -12.16 -25.87 20.65
CA ARG A 14 -12.31 -26.98 19.68
C ARG A 14 -11.58 -26.81 18.35
N VAL A 15 -10.91 -25.68 18.10
CA VAL A 15 -9.93 -25.55 17.01
C VAL A 15 -8.56 -25.87 17.61
N ALA A 16 -8.11 -27.10 17.38
CA ALA A 16 -6.79 -27.54 17.81
C ALA A 16 -5.71 -26.61 17.27
N ARG A 17 -4.86 -26.13 18.19
CA ARG A 17 -3.69 -25.29 17.97
C ARG A 17 -2.91 -25.74 16.72
N GLY A 18 -2.83 -24.87 15.71
CA GLY A 18 -1.81 -24.93 14.65
C GLY A 18 -2.05 -25.84 13.44
N ASP A 19 -3.22 -26.46 13.26
CA ASP A 19 -3.43 -27.40 12.13
C ASP A 19 -3.88 -26.75 10.81
N ILE A 20 -4.31 -25.49 10.80
CA ILE A 20 -4.82 -24.81 9.58
C ILE A 20 -3.74 -24.74 8.48
N PHE A 21 -2.50 -24.41 8.86
CA PHE A 21 -1.38 -24.25 7.91
C PHE A 21 -0.43 -25.45 7.83
N ARG A 22 -0.73 -26.55 8.53
CA ARG A 22 0.08 -27.79 8.46
C ARG A 22 -0.18 -28.60 7.19
N ARG A 23 -1.29 -28.35 6.50
CA ARG A 23 -1.67 -29.02 5.25
C ARG A 23 -1.35 -28.14 4.03
N GLN A 24 -0.07 -27.99 3.70
CA GLN A 24 0.50 -27.49 2.41
C GLN A 24 -0.10 -26.24 1.71
N ASP A 25 -1.14 -25.61 2.24
CA ASP A 25 -1.72 -24.38 1.70
C ASP A 25 -0.94 -23.19 2.25
N THR A 26 -0.46 -22.31 1.37
CA THR A 26 0.10 -21.02 1.79
C THR A 26 -0.99 -20.17 2.42
N PHE A 27 -0.61 -19.13 3.16
CA PHE A 27 -1.54 -18.15 3.69
C PHE A 27 -2.36 -17.48 2.57
N ALA A 28 -1.72 -17.15 1.45
CA ALA A 28 -2.41 -16.62 0.28
C ALA A 28 -3.43 -17.62 -0.31
N ASP A 29 -3.08 -18.91 -0.38
CA ASP A 29 -4.00 -19.97 -0.83
C ASP A 29 -5.18 -20.12 0.16
N TYR A 30 -4.92 -20.02 1.47
CA TYR A 30 -5.95 -20.00 2.50
C TYR A 30 -6.91 -18.82 2.32
N LEU A 31 -6.39 -17.58 2.25
CA LEU A 31 -7.21 -16.37 2.06
C LEU A 31 -8.05 -16.44 0.78
N THR A 32 -7.50 -17.01 -0.30
CA THR A 32 -8.25 -17.22 -1.55
C THR A 32 -9.38 -18.22 -1.39
N LYS A 33 -9.16 -19.32 -0.65
CA LYS A 33 -10.18 -20.36 -0.45
C LYS A 33 -11.34 -19.93 0.45
N THR A 34 -11.16 -18.91 1.31
CA THR A 34 -12.26 -18.42 2.15
C THR A 34 -13.32 -17.67 1.32
N GLY A 35 -12.92 -17.05 0.20
CA GLY A 35 -13.80 -16.18 -0.59
C GLY A 35 -14.27 -14.92 0.15
N LEU A 36 -13.62 -14.56 1.27
CA LEU A 36 -14.00 -13.41 2.10
C LEU A 36 -13.35 -12.10 1.68
N TYR A 37 -12.42 -12.14 0.70
CA TYR A 37 -11.52 -11.03 0.38
C TYR A 37 -11.45 -10.75 -1.12
N ASP A 38 -12.56 -10.94 -1.83
CA ASP A 38 -12.64 -10.82 -3.29
C ASP A 38 -12.72 -9.36 -3.78
N SER A 39 -13.04 -8.41 -2.90
CA SER A 39 -13.03 -6.96 -3.17
C SER A 39 -12.50 -6.15 -1.99
N GLU A 40 -12.17 -4.87 -2.22
CA GLU A 40 -11.77 -3.95 -1.14
C GLU A 40 -12.86 -3.83 -0.06
N GLN A 41 -14.14 -3.79 -0.48
CA GLN A 41 -15.26 -3.69 0.43
C GLN A 41 -15.39 -4.94 1.30
N ASP A 42 -15.13 -6.12 0.74
CA ASP A 42 -15.13 -7.37 1.50
C ASP A 42 -13.99 -7.40 2.52
N VAL A 43 -12.80 -6.91 2.15
CA VAL A 43 -11.67 -6.78 3.09
C VAL A 43 -12.04 -5.89 4.27
N VAL A 44 -12.66 -4.73 4.02
CA VAL A 44 -13.12 -3.82 5.09
C VAL A 44 -14.22 -4.47 5.94
N ALA A 45 -15.18 -5.15 5.31
CA ALA A 45 -16.29 -5.80 6.00
C ALA A 45 -15.84 -7.00 6.86
N ASN A 46 -14.76 -7.67 6.46
CA ASN A 46 -14.21 -8.85 7.14
C ASN A 46 -12.90 -8.54 7.90
N PHE A 47 -12.69 -7.28 8.31
CA PHE A 47 -11.47 -6.85 8.98
C PHE A 47 -11.13 -7.67 10.24
N ASP A 48 -12.12 -7.97 11.07
CA ASP A 48 -11.90 -8.75 12.30
C ASP A 48 -11.45 -10.20 11.98
N HIS A 49 -12.02 -10.81 10.93
CA HIS A 49 -11.56 -12.11 10.45
C HIS A 49 -10.12 -12.06 9.94
N LEU A 50 -9.76 -10.98 9.23
CA LEU A 50 -8.40 -10.77 8.74
C LEU A 50 -7.39 -10.65 9.88
N VAL A 51 -7.72 -9.92 10.95
CA VAL A 51 -6.92 -9.81 12.17
C VAL A 51 -6.69 -11.20 12.78
N GLU A 52 -7.76 -11.99 12.94
CA GLU A 52 -7.65 -13.35 13.48
C GLU A 52 -6.79 -14.27 12.60
N ASP A 53 -6.94 -14.18 11.28
CA ASP A 53 -6.21 -15.00 10.31
C ASP A 53 -4.71 -14.71 10.38
N VAL A 54 -4.31 -13.42 10.42
CA VAL A 54 -2.91 -13.01 10.60
C VAL A 54 -2.38 -13.46 11.96
N HIS A 55 -3.16 -13.30 13.04
CA HIS A 55 -2.75 -13.74 14.37
C HIS A 55 -2.52 -15.27 14.43
N LYS A 56 -3.41 -16.07 13.85
CA LYS A 56 -3.26 -17.54 13.75
C LYS A 56 -2.01 -17.92 12.95
N TRP A 57 -1.71 -17.18 11.88
CA TRP A 57 -0.49 -17.40 11.09
C TRP A 57 0.78 -17.09 11.89
N LEU A 58 0.83 -15.94 12.60
CA LEU A 58 1.95 -15.56 13.47
C LEU A 58 2.18 -16.59 14.58
N GLU A 59 1.10 -17.04 15.24
CA GLU A 59 1.16 -18.09 16.26
C GLU A 59 1.73 -19.40 15.68
N ALA A 60 1.28 -19.81 14.49
CA ALA A 60 1.75 -21.03 13.83
C ALA A 60 3.24 -20.97 13.45
N LYS A 61 3.79 -19.78 13.18
CA LYS A 61 5.22 -19.57 12.93
C LYS A 61 6.05 -19.37 14.21
N GLY A 62 5.40 -19.20 15.37
CA GLY A 62 6.06 -18.87 16.62
C GLY A 62 6.55 -17.42 16.68
N TYR A 63 5.98 -16.52 15.87
CA TYR A 63 6.37 -15.11 15.80
C TYR A 63 5.73 -14.28 16.91
N THR A 64 6.10 -14.60 18.15
CA THR A 64 5.53 -14.00 19.36
C THR A 64 5.78 -12.49 19.49
N HIS A 65 6.92 -11.99 19.01
CA HIS A 65 7.26 -10.58 19.04
C HIS A 65 6.39 -9.79 18.04
N ALA A 66 6.29 -10.25 16.80
CA ALA A 66 5.43 -9.60 15.80
C ALA A 66 3.96 -9.60 16.24
N MET A 67 3.49 -10.68 16.87
CA MET A 67 2.14 -10.77 17.44
C MET A 67 1.91 -9.74 18.55
N ALA A 68 2.86 -9.57 19.48
CA ALA A 68 2.77 -8.58 20.55
C ALA A 68 2.76 -7.14 20.03
N VAL A 69 3.52 -6.85 18.97
CA VAL A 69 3.54 -5.53 18.32
C VAL A 69 2.26 -5.29 17.52
N MET A 70 1.73 -6.31 16.84
CA MET A 70 0.41 -6.25 16.19
C MET A 70 -0.69 -5.91 17.18
N ASP A 71 -0.74 -6.57 18.35
CA ASP A 71 -1.70 -6.27 19.42
C ASP A 71 -1.61 -4.79 19.84
N TYR A 72 -0.38 -4.28 20.00
CA TYR A 72 -0.17 -2.90 20.40
C TYR A 72 -0.63 -1.91 19.35
N MET A 73 -0.36 -2.21 18.07
CA MET A 73 -0.84 -1.42 16.95
C MET A 73 -2.37 -1.39 16.92
N LEU A 74 -3.03 -2.53 17.11
CA LEU A 74 -4.50 -2.61 17.16
C LEU A 74 -5.08 -1.81 18.35
N GLU A 75 -4.44 -1.88 19.52
CA GLU A 75 -4.83 -1.09 20.69
C GLU A 75 -4.77 0.42 20.40
N LYS A 76 -3.65 0.91 19.83
CA LYS A 76 -3.48 2.34 19.53
C LYS A 76 -4.38 2.83 18.41
N LYS A 77 -4.70 1.97 17.45
CA LYS A 77 -5.59 2.28 16.33
C LYS A 77 -7.06 1.97 16.60
N GLN A 78 -7.42 1.55 17.82
CA GLN A 78 -8.80 1.21 18.15
C GLN A 78 -9.71 2.44 17.98
N GLY A 79 -10.77 2.28 17.17
CA GLY A 79 -11.71 3.36 16.86
C GLY A 79 -11.14 4.46 15.95
N VAL A 80 -9.91 4.30 15.45
CA VAL A 80 -9.31 5.19 14.45
C VAL A 80 -9.67 4.69 13.05
N PHE A 81 -10.19 5.59 12.23
CA PHE A 81 -10.54 5.32 10.83
C PHE A 81 -9.63 6.11 9.89
N ARG A 82 -9.48 5.63 8.65
CA ARG A 82 -8.81 6.36 7.57
C ARG A 82 -9.63 7.59 7.16
N LYS A 83 -9.11 8.36 6.19
CA LYS A 83 -9.74 9.61 5.70
C LYS A 83 -11.20 9.41 5.21
N ASP A 84 -11.55 8.21 4.79
CA ASP A 84 -12.90 7.82 4.37
C ASP A 84 -13.89 7.58 5.53
N LYS A 85 -13.42 7.59 6.77
CA LYS A 85 -14.17 7.33 8.02
C LYS A 85 -14.83 5.95 8.10
N LYS A 86 -14.48 5.03 7.20
CA LYS A 86 -15.06 3.68 7.13
C LYS A 86 -13.98 2.62 7.27
N THR A 87 -12.84 2.83 6.62
CA THR A 87 -11.74 1.88 6.65
C THR A 87 -11.03 1.95 8.00
N PRO A 88 -10.86 0.81 8.72
CA PRO A 88 -10.09 0.76 9.95
C PRO A 88 -8.66 1.27 9.74
N GLY A 89 -8.16 2.08 10.68
CA GLY A 89 -6.83 2.68 10.58
C GLY A 89 -5.69 1.65 10.49
N ALA A 90 -5.89 0.47 11.08
CA ALA A 90 -4.96 -0.65 11.12
C ALA A 90 -4.94 -1.51 9.84
N LEU A 91 -5.87 -1.30 8.91
CA LEU A 91 -5.90 -2.08 7.66
C LEU A 91 -4.66 -1.81 6.79
N HIS A 92 -4.06 -0.62 6.92
CA HIS A 92 -2.81 -0.24 6.26
C HIS A 92 -1.68 -1.21 6.61
N GLU A 93 -1.41 -1.42 7.89
CA GLU A 93 -0.38 -2.35 8.36
C GLU A 93 -0.71 -3.81 8.08
N LEU A 94 -1.98 -4.22 8.21
CA LEU A 94 -2.36 -5.61 7.93
C LEU A 94 -2.19 -5.97 6.46
N THR A 95 -2.57 -5.08 5.54
CA THR A 95 -2.40 -5.31 4.10
C THR A 95 -0.91 -5.43 3.75
N GLN A 96 -0.07 -4.57 4.32
CA GLN A 96 1.39 -4.66 4.19
C GLN A 96 1.95 -5.99 4.73
N ALA A 97 1.46 -6.45 5.89
CA ALA A 97 1.89 -7.71 6.48
C ALA A 97 1.49 -8.92 5.61
N ILE A 98 0.28 -8.92 5.05
CA ILE A 98 -0.20 -9.98 4.14
C ILE A 98 0.68 -10.07 2.89
N TRP A 99 1.02 -8.92 2.30
CA TRP A 99 1.93 -8.86 1.15
C TRP A 99 3.29 -9.43 1.49
N PHE A 100 3.85 -9.02 2.62
CA PHE A 100 5.13 -9.53 3.08
C PHE A 100 5.10 -11.05 3.35
N ILE A 101 4.06 -11.56 4.02
CA ILE A 101 3.84 -12.99 4.27
C ILE A 101 3.79 -13.76 2.95
N SER A 102 3.02 -13.26 1.98
CA SER A 102 2.89 -13.89 0.67
C SER A 102 4.23 -13.94 -0.07
N CYS A 103 5.06 -12.89 0.05
CA CYS A 103 6.41 -12.88 -0.49
C CYS A 103 7.31 -13.97 0.09
N ILE A 104 7.39 -14.08 1.42
CA ILE A 104 8.27 -15.06 2.08
C ILE A 104 7.79 -16.50 1.88
N GLU A 105 6.48 -16.74 1.80
CA GLU A 105 5.93 -18.08 1.54
C GLU A 105 6.12 -18.53 0.08
N ASP A 106 6.19 -17.59 -0.87
CA ASP A 106 6.63 -17.86 -2.25
C ASP A 106 8.16 -17.96 -2.40
N GLY A 107 8.89 -17.98 -1.29
CA GLY A 107 10.33 -18.25 -1.25
C GLY A 107 11.22 -17.05 -1.56
N LEU A 108 10.74 -15.82 -1.34
CA LEU A 108 11.61 -14.64 -1.34
C LEU A 108 12.41 -14.60 -0.03
N PRO A 109 13.75 -14.62 -0.10
CA PRO A 109 14.58 -14.72 1.10
C PRO A 109 14.57 -13.42 1.91
N VAL A 110 14.44 -13.57 3.23
CA VAL A 110 14.53 -12.51 4.24
C VAL A 110 15.24 -13.10 5.44
N ASP A 111 16.24 -12.40 5.98
CA ASP A 111 17.07 -12.93 7.07
C ASP A 111 16.29 -13.06 8.38
N HIS A 112 15.38 -12.11 8.65
CA HIS A 112 14.63 -12.03 9.90
C HIS A 112 13.17 -11.62 9.65
N PRO A 113 12.31 -12.56 9.21
CA PRO A 113 10.92 -12.26 8.84
C PRO A 113 10.08 -11.70 10.00
N GLU A 114 10.28 -12.19 11.23
CA GLU A 114 9.57 -11.70 12.41
C GLU A 114 9.90 -10.22 12.69
N GLY A 115 11.17 -9.82 12.65
CA GLY A 115 11.58 -8.42 12.82
C GLY A 115 11.00 -7.49 11.75
N VAL A 116 10.92 -7.93 10.49
CA VAL A 116 10.27 -7.14 9.42
C VAL A 116 8.77 -6.97 9.70
N LEU A 117 8.08 -8.04 10.10
CA LEU A 117 6.65 -7.98 10.47
C LEU A 117 6.42 -7.07 11.67
N SER A 118 7.23 -7.18 12.73
CA SER A 118 7.16 -6.27 13.88
C SER A 118 7.28 -4.80 13.44
N LEU A 119 8.20 -4.49 12.51
CA LEU A 119 8.33 -3.12 12.00
C LEU A 119 7.17 -2.69 11.11
N ILE A 120 6.64 -3.57 10.27
CA ILE A 120 5.42 -3.28 9.50
C ILE A 120 4.29 -2.89 10.45
N PHE A 121 4.09 -3.61 11.55
CA PHE A 121 3.06 -3.25 12.54
C PHE A 121 3.39 -1.98 13.33
N ALA A 122 4.67 -1.68 13.56
CA ALA A 122 5.07 -0.54 14.38
C ALA A 122 5.27 0.77 13.60
N HIS A 123 5.55 0.76 12.29
CA HIS A 123 6.19 1.90 11.61
C HIS A 123 5.45 3.24 11.77
N ASP A 124 4.11 3.24 11.77
CA ASP A 124 3.31 4.46 11.95
C ASP A 124 3.08 4.83 13.44
N LEU A 125 3.38 3.95 14.40
CA LEU A 125 3.21 4.24 15.83
C LEU A 125 4.08 5.42 16.29
N GLY A 126 5.27 5.53 15.70
CA GLY A 126 6.15 6.66 15.94
C GLY A 126 5.56 7.98 15.44
N GLU A 127 5.21 8.02 14.16
CA GLU A 127 4.77 9.24 13.48
C GLU A 127 3.36 9.67 13.89
N ASP A 128 2.41 8.75 14.02
CA ASP A 128 1.01 9.10 14.29
C ASP A 128 0.67 9.19 15.78
N TYR A 129 1.38 8.45 16.64
CA TYR A 129 1.03 8.29 18.06
C TYR A 129 2.14 8.73 19.02
N GLY A 130 3.30 9.16 18.51
CA GLY A 130 4.40 9.65 19.36
C GLY A 130 4.96 8.57 20.29
N ILE A 131 4.90 7.32 19.86
CA ILE A 131 5.53 6.19 20.55
C ILE A 131 7.01 6.21 20.21
N THR A 132 7.87 6.44 21.20
CA THR A 132 9.33 6.37 21.04
C THR A 132 9.83 4.94 21.29
N PRO A 133 11.09 4.61 20.95
CA PRO A 133 11.64 3.28 21.22
C PRO A 133 11.53 2.89 22.70
N GLU A 134 11.76 3.84 23.62
CA GLU A 134 11.66 3.58 25.06
C GLU A 134 10.23 3.24 25.50
N LYS A 135 9.23 3.93 24.93
CA LYS A 135 7.81 3.62 25.23
C LYS A 135 7.39 2.28 24.66
N LEU A 136 7.85 1.95 23.45
CA LEU A 136 7.57 0.65 22.84
C LEU A 136 8.22 -0.48 23.64
N TRP A 137 9.48 -0.29 24.06
CA TRP A 137 10.17 -1.22 24.95
C TRP A 137 9.44 -1.41 26.28
N GLN A 138 9.01 -0.33 26.94
CA GLN A 138 8.26 -0.42 28.20
C GLN A 138 7.00 -1.28 28.06
N TYR A 139 6.26 -1.13 26.96
CA TYR A 139 5.10 -1.98 26.70
C TYR A 139 5.51 -3.45 26.52
N LEU A 140 6.49 -3.73 25.65
CA LEU A 140 6.93 -5.09 25.38
C LEU A 140 7.50 -5.77 26.64
N HIS A 141 8.27 -5.05 27.44
CA HIS A 141 8.85 -5.57 28.67
C HIS A 141 7.80 -5.78 29.77
N ASN A 142 7.05 -4.74 30.13
CA ASN A 142 6.19 -4.76 31.31
C ASN A 142 4.89 -5.54 31.06
N GLU A 143 4.28 -5.39 29.88
CA GLU A 143 2.96 -5.95 29.59
C GLU A 143 3.05 -7.32 28.89
N LYS A 144 4.11 -7.53 28.10
CA LYS A 144 4.27 -8.75 27.29
C LYS A 144 5.43 -9.66 27.77
N GLY A 145 6.22 -9.20 28.74
CA GLY A 145 7.26 -10.01 29.40
C GLY A 145 8.50 -10.27 28.56
N PHE A 146 8.76 -9.48 27.52
CA PHE A 146 10.01 -9.57 26.75
C PHE A 146 11.21 -9.15 27.58
N THR A 147 12.36 -9.78 27.35
CA THR A 147 13.63 -9.43 28.00
C THR A 147 14.58 -8.77 27.01
N GLU A 148 15.57 -8.04 27.53
CA GLU A 148 16.63 -7.45 26.71
C GLU A 148 17.36 -8.55 25.93
N SER A 149 17.55 -8.33 24.63
CA SER A 149 18.31 -9.20 23.74
C SER A 149 18.85 -8.39 22.56
N PRO A 150 19.90 -8.87 21.87
CA PRO A 150 20.41 -8.19 20.67
C PRO A 150 19.34 -7.99 19.59
N GLU A 151 18.40 -8.94 19.43
CA GLU A 151 17.30 -8.84 18.47
C GLU A 151 16.28 -7.77 18.86
N MET A 152 16.02 -7.60 20.16
CA MET A 152 15.16 -6.52 20.66
C MET A 152 15.82 -5.16 20.46
N ASP A 153 17.11 -5.03 20.77
CA ASP A 153 17.87 -3.80 20.55
C ASP A 153 17.87 -3.40 19.06
N GLU A 154 18.10 -4.37 18.17
CA GLU A 154 18.05 -4.14 16.72
C GLU A 154 16.66 -3.71 16.26
N PHE A 155 15.59 -4.32 16.79
CA PHE A 155 14.22 -3.93 16.47
C PHE A 155 13.92 -2.49 16.93
N LEU A 156 14.33 -2.11 18.14
CA LEU A 156 14.09 -0.76 18.67
C LEU A 156 14.86 0.30 17.89
N GLU A 157 16.10 0.01 17.49
CA GLU A 157 16.89 0.87 16.61
C GLU A 157 16.28 0.95 15.18
N ASP A 158 15.77 -0.16 14.65
CA ASP A 158 15.07 -0.16 13.37
C ASP A 158 13.77 0.66 13.44
N PHE A 159 13.02 0.55 14.54
CA PHE A 159 11.80 1.31 14.81
C PHE A 159 12.10 2.80 14.98
N ASP A 160 13.20 3.13 15.66
CA ASP A 160 13.73 4.48 15.71
C ASP A 160 13.98 4.98 14.29
N VAL A 161 14.81 4.30 13.49
CA VAL A 161 15.19 4.78 12.16
C VAL A 161 14.01 4.89 11.18
N ILE A 162 13.02 3.98 11.24
CA ILE A 162 11.88 4.02 10.31
C ILE A 162 10.93 5.20 10.56
N SER A 163 10.92 5.76 11.78
CA SER A 163 10.05 6.87 12.17
C SER A 163 10.69 8.23 11.80
N LYS A 164 10.09 8.98 10.86
CA LYS A 164 10.61 10.31 10.47
C LYS A 164 10.47 11.38 11.55
N ARG A 165 9.53 11.19 12.47
CA ARG A 165 9.17 12.11 13.56
C ARG A 165 8.47 11.36 14.68
N TRP A 166 8.32 11.99 15.83
CA TRP A 166 7.54 11.48 16.96
C TRP A 166 6.26 12.28 17.13
N GLY A 167 5.12 11.68 16.76
CA GLY A 167 3.82 12.34 16.75
C GLY A 167 3.62 13.25 15.53
N LYS A 168 2.36 13.52 15.19
CA LYS A 168 1.98 14.18 13.93
C LYS A 168 2.65 15.54 13.75
N ASP A 169 2.75 16.28 14.85
CA ASP A 169 3.32 17.63 14.93
C ASP A 169 4.78 17.64 15.45
N GLY A 170 5.39 16.45 15.59
CA GLY A 170 6.79 16.33 16.00
C GLY A 170 7.77 16.88 14.96
N PRO A 171 8.96 17.36 15.39
CA PRO A 171 9.98 17.79 14.46
C PRO A 171 10.47 16.63 13.60
N LEU A 172 10.81 16.92 12.35
CA LEU A 172 11.49 15.96 11.48
C LEU A 172 12.87 15.62 12.06
N ARG A 173 13.18 14.32 12.07
CA ARG A 173 14.46 13.78 12.56
C ARG A 173 15.56 13.78 11.50
N TYR A 174 15.18 13.96 10.24
CA TYR A 174 16.06 13.98 9.07
C TYR A 174 15.94 15.31 8.34
N LYS A 175 17.04 15.81 7.78
CA LYS A 175 17.03 17.08 7.04
C LYS A 175 16.21 17.01 5.76
N ASN A 176 16.18 15.83 5.14
CA ASN A 176 15.42 15.55 3.93
C ASN A 176 15.18 14.05 3.76
N ASP A 177 14.37 13.68 2.76
CA ASP A 177 14.05 12.29 2.48
C ASP A 177 15.26 11.46 2.03
N TYR A 178 16.25 12.05 1.37
CA TYR A 178 17.44 11.30 0.96
C TYR A 178 18.24 10.81 2.17
N GLU A 179 18.48 11.69 3.16
CA GLU A 179 19.15 11.33 4.41
C GLU A 179 18.39 10.23 5.19
N TYR A 180 17.06 10.33 5.23
CA TYR A 180 16.21 9.29 5.82
C TYR A 180 16.38 7.93 5.12
N TYR A 181 16.43 7.90 3.78
CA TYR A 181 16.64 6.68 3.02
C TYR A 181 18.06 6.11 3.21
N LEU A 182 19.07 6.96 3.35
CA LEU A 182 20.44 6.53 3.70
C LEU A 182 20.51 5.88 5.09
N ALA A 183 19.75 6.39 6.06
CA ALA A 183 19.67 5.77 7.39
C ALA A 183 18.98 4.40 7.32
N LEU A 184 17.91 4.28 6.53
CA LEU A 184 17.15 3.05 6.38
C LEU A 184 17.90 1.93 5.65
N GLN A 185 18.64 2.23 4.57
CA GLN A 185 19.25 1.19 3.72
C GLN A 185 20.35 0.38 4.42
N VAL A 186 20.84 0.83 5.58
CA VAL A 186 21.81 0.13 6.42
C VAL A 186 21.17 -0.63 7.58
N ARG A 187 19.83 -0.66 7.64
CA ARG A 187 19.04 -1.35 8.66
C ARG A 187 18.34 -2.55 8.04
N ARG A 188 18.65 -3.75 8.55
CA ARG A 188 18.28 -5.02 7.91
C ARG A 188 16.77 -5.19 7.74
N ASN A 189 15.99 -4.93 8.80
CA ASN A 189 14.56 -5.19 8.76
C ASN A 189 13.79 -3.93 8.31
N ALA A 190 14.22 -2.75 8.78
CA ALA A 190 13.60 -1.48 8.39
C ALA A 190 13.68 -1.23 6.88
N SER A 191 14.72 -1.72 6.21
CA SER A 191 14.85 -1.51 4.77
C SER A 191 13.80 -2.23 3.94
N VAL A 192 13.53 -3.51 4.26
CA VAL A 192 12.45 -4.28 3.64
C VAL A 192 11.09 -3.71 4.02
N ALA A 193 10.85 -3.44 5.31
CA ALA A 193 9.59 -2.87 5.79
C ALA A 193 9.25 -1.57 5.07
N LYS A 194 10.24 -0.70 4.83
CA LYS A 194 9.98 0.56 4.12
C LYS A 194 9.65 0.37 2.65
N MET A 195 10.23 -0.63 1.98
CA MET A 195 9.85 -0.93 0.59
C MET A 195 8.43 -1.48 0.49
N ILE A 196 8.00 -2.31 1.43
CA ILE A 196 6.61 -2.78 1.53
C ILE A 196 5.67 -1.58 1.75
N ASP A 197 5.98 -0.71 2.72
CA ASP A 197 5.19 0.50 2.97
C ASP A 197 5.11 1.39 1.72
N ARG A 198 6.22 1.54 1.00
CA ARG A 198 6.26 2.34 -0.22
C ARG A 198 5.41 1.74 -1.34
N ALA A 199 5.48 0.43 -1.55
CA ALA A 199 4.65 -0.26 -2.54
C ALA A 199 3.15 -0.07 -2.22
N HIS A 200 2.78 -0.25 -0.95
CA HIS A 200 1.41 -0.07 -0.49
C HIS A 200 0.91 1.38 -0.67
N ASN A 201 1.75 2.36 -0.34
CA ASN A 201 1.41 3.77 -0.48
C ASN A 201 1.20 4.21 -1.93
N ILE A 202 1.96 3.67 -2.90
CA ILE A 202 1.72 3.99 -4.32
C ILE A 202 0.40 3.39 -4.79
N MET A 203 0.12 2.13 -4.45
CA MET A 203 -1.15 1.49 -4.81
C MET A 203 -2.34 2.29 -4.25
N THR A 204 -2.26 2.70 -2.99
CA THR A 204 -3.36 3.41 -2.31
C THR A 204 -3.41 4.91 -2.60
N LEU A 205 -2.46 5.43 -3.38
CA LEU A 205 -2.39 6.83 -3.78
C LEU A 205 -3.60 7.25 -4.62
N ILE A 206 -4.15 6.32 -5.39
CA ILE A 206 -5.33 6.51 -6.24
C ILE A 206 -6.57 6.51 -5.35
N GLY A 207 -7.43 7.53 -5.51
CA GLY A 207 -8.70 7.66 -4.79
C GLY A 207 -8.68 8.56 -3.55
N VAL A 208 -7.52 9.10 -3.16
CA VAL A 208 -7.42 10.11 -2.10
C VAL A 208 -7.92 11.45 -2.62
N LYS A 209 -9.24 11.68 -2.56
CA LYS A 209 -9.86 12.98 -2.90
C LYS A 209 -9.64 13.97 -1.77
N GLU A 210 -8.53 14.72 -1.79
CA GLU A 210 -8.38 15.90 -0.94
C GLU A 210 -8.64 17.17 -1.74
N ASN A 211 -9.92 17.43 -1.97
CA ASN A 211 -10.48 18.67 -2.49
C ASN A 211 -10.10 19.02 -3.96
N GLU A 212 -11.09 18.88 -4.84
CA GLU A 212 -11.31 19.67 -6.07
C GLU A 212 -10.06 20.11 -6.90
N GLY A 213 -9.60 19.26 -7.84
CA GLY A 213 -8.88 19.73 -9.04
C GLY A 213 -7.56 19.05 -9.38
N SER A 214 -6.76 19.74 -10.21
CA SER A 214 -5.46 19.29 -10.75
C SER A 214 -4.35 19.09 -9.71
N GLU A 215 -4.55 19.56 -8.47
CA GLU A 215 -3.55 19.48 -7.40
C GLU A 215 -3.29 18.05 -6.92
N ASP A 216 -4.33 17.20 -6.86
CA ASP A 216 -4.18 15.79 -6.48
C ASP A 216 -3.25 15.05 -7.46
N LYS A 217 -3.42 15.28 -8.77
CA LYS A 217 -2.56 14.70 -9.80
C LYS A 217 -1.10 15.15 -9.66
N ILE A 218 -0.88 16.43 -9.32
CA ILE A 218 0.48 16.95 -9.12
C ILE A 218 1.13 16.27 -7.90
N ARG A 219 0.45 16.20 -6.76
CA ARG A 219 0.96 15.51 -5.56
C ARG A 219 1.26 14.04 -5.83
N MET A 220 0.39 13.37 -6.59
CA MET A 220 0.62 11.99 -7.01
C MET A 220 1.89 11.87 -7.86
N MET A 221 2.05 12.73 -8.87
CA MET A 221 3.25 12.75 -9.73
C MET A 221 4.51 13.02 -8.92
N GLU A 222 4.49 14.00 -8.01
CA GLU A 222 5.62 14.31 -7.12
C GLU A 222 5.98 13.11 -6.25
N TYR A 223 4.98 12.43 -5.67
CA TYR A 223 5.20 11.25 -4.85
C TYR A 223 5.79 10.08 -5.64
N VAL A 224 5.26 9.80 -6.85
CA VAL A 224 5.77 8.76 -7.75
C VAL A 224 7.19 9.09 -8.20
N ALA A 225 7.44 10.31 -8.68
CA ALA A 225 8.76 10.74 -9.16
C ALA A 225 9.81 10.63 -8.05
N LYS A 226 9.49 11.11 -6.84
CA LYS A 226 10.35 11.01 -5.66
C LYS A 226 10.63 9.56 -5.29
N THR A 227 9.62 8.70 -5.37
CA THR A 227 9.77 7.27 -5.08
C THR A 227 10.75 6.62 -6.05
N LEU A 228 10.54 6.77 -7.36
CA LEU A 228 11.41 6.20 -8.38
C LEU A 228 12.84 6.74 -8.32
N GLN A 229 13.00 8.03 -8.00
CA GLN A 229 14.32 8.64 -7.83
C GLN A 229 15.10 8.00 -6.68
N LEU A 230 14.48 7.83 -5.51
CA LEU A 230 15.15 7.30 -4.33
C LEU A 230 15.34 5.78 -4.38
N GLN A 231 14.42 5.08 -5.03
CA GLN A 231 14.37 3.62 -5.06
C GLN A 231 15.60 2.99 -5.71
N ASN A 232 16.11 3.52 -6.81
CA ASN A 232 17.27 2.92 -7.50
C ASN A 232 18.51 2.87 -6.61
N ASP A 233 18.84 3.98 -5.96
CA ASP A 233 19.96 4.04 -5.03
C ASP A 233 19.70 3.16 -3.81
N TYR A 234 18.47 3.18 -3.30
CA TYR A 234 18.06 2.38 -2.15
C TYR A 234 18.21 0.87 -2.40
N VAL A 235 17.64 0.36 -3.49
CA VAL A 235 17.69 -1.05 -3.87
C VAL A 235 19.13 -1.48 -4.08
N ARG A 236 19.93 -0.66 -4.79
CA ARG A 236 21.36 -0.96 -5.01
C ARG A 236 22.11 -1.06 -3.69
N ASN A 237 21.98 -0.07 -2.82
CA ASN A 237 22.77 0.01 -1.59
C ASN A 237 22.29 -1.01 -0.54
N ALA A 238 20.97 -1.19 -0.37
CA ALA A 238 20.42 -2.20 0.54
C ALA A 238 20.76 -3.63 0.08
N SER A 239 20.74 -3.91 -1.24
CA SER A 239 21.16 -5.21 -1.77
C SER A 239 22.66 -5.47 -1.56
N GLN A 240 23.49 -4.43 -1.56
CA GLN A 240 24.91 -4.55 -1.22
C GLN A 240 25.13 -4.80 0.28
N ALA A 241 24.36 -4.12 1.14
CA ALA A 241 24.43 -4.28 2.60
C ALA A 241 23.85 -5.63 3.07
N PHE A 242 22.80 -6.13 2.42
CA PHE A 242 22.09 -7.36 2.77
C PHE A 242 21.91 -8.28 1.54
N PRO A 243 23.00 -8.90 1.02
CA PRO A 243 22.95 -9.67 -0.22
C PRO A 243 22.00 -10.86 -0.21
N SER A 244 21.77 -11.47 0.96
CA SER A 244 20.82 -12.57 1.15
C SER A 244 19.37 -12.17 0.86
N GLN A 245 19.04 -10.88 0.93
CA GLN A 245 17.69 -10.34 0.71
C GLN A 245 17.56 -9.59 -0.62
N ALA A 246 18.61 -9.58 -1.45
CA ALA A 246 18.64 -8.83 -2.72
C ALA A 246 17.44 -9.11 -3.63
N THR A 247 16.99 -10.37 -3.71
CA THR A 247 15.83 -10.75 -4.51
C THR A 247 14.53 -10.14 -3.99
N MET A 248 14.38 -9.95 -2.67
CA MET A 248 13.24 -9.24 -2.09
C MET A 248 13.22 -7.79 -2.57
N TYR A 249 14.36 -7.07 -2.47
CA TYR A 249 14.44 -5.68 -2.90
C TYR A 249 14.15 -5.52 -4.39
N LEU A 250 14.69 -6.39 -5.25
CA LEU A 250 14.41 -6.36 -6.69
C LEU A 250 12.94 -6.64 -7.00
N THR A 251 12.32 -7.57 -6.28
CA THR A 251 10.90 -7.91 -6.47
C THR A 251 10.00 -6.74 -6.08
N LEU A 252 10.25 -6.14 -4.91
CA LEU A 252 9.53 -4.94 -4.46
C LEU A 252 9.80 -3.74 -5.37
N SER A 253 11.01 -3.64 -5.91
CA SER A 253 11.35 -2.59 -6.87
C SER A 253 10.49 -2.70 -8.13
N HIS A 254 10.40 -3.90 -8.69
CA HIS A 254 9.60 -4.15 -9.87
C HIS A 254 8.11 -3.88 -9.61
N LEU A 255 7.58 -4.29 -8.45
CA LEU A 255 6.21 -3.97 -8.06
C LEU A 255 5.98 -2.46 -8.01
N ILE A 256 6.85 -1.70 -7.34
CA ILE A 256 6.75 -0.24 -7.24
C ILE A 256 6.77 0.43 -8.62
N GLU A 257 7.61 -0.05 -9.54
CA GLU A 257 7.68 0.46 -10.91
C GLU A 257 6.37 0.19 -11.66
N MET A 258 5.80 -1.01 -11.53
CA MET A 258 4.53 -1.38 -12.16
C MET A 258 3.36 -0.56 -11.60
N GLU A 259 3.25 -0.42 -10.28
CA GLU A 259 2.24 0.43 -9.63
C GLU A 259 2.39 1.90 -10.02
N SER A 260 3.63 2.38 -10.13
CA SER A 260 3.93 3.73 -10.62
C SER A 260 3.51 3.93 -12.07
N GLN A 261 3.66 2.90 -12.91
CA GLN A 261 3.17 2.93 -14.29
C GLN A 261 1.65 2.95 -14.35
N VAL A 262 0.95 2.19 -13.50
CA VAL A 262 -0.52 2.25 -13.37
C VAL A 262 -0.97 3.64 -12.93
N CYS A 263 -0.32 4.21 -11.91
CA CYS A 263 -0.58 5.58 -11.47
C CYS A 263 -0.32 6.61 -12.58
N ARG A 264 0.81 6.49 -13.29
CA ARG A 264 1.15 7.40 -14.40
C ARG A 264 0.18 7.27 -15.55
N TYR A 265 -0.19 6.05 -15.90
CA TYR A 265 -1.20 5.76 -16.90
C TYR A 265 -2.52 6.49 -16.57
N TYR A 266 -2.94 6.43 -15.30
CA TYR A 266 -4.07 7.21 -14.79
C TYR A 266 -3.85 8.74 -14.92
N ILE A 267 -2.68 9.25 -14.53
CA ILE A 267 -2.37 10.68 -14.55
C ILE A 267 -2.33 11.25 -15.99
N VAL A 268 -1.77 10.48 -16.93
CA VAL A 268 -1.29 10.98 -18.23
C VAL A 268 -2.20 10.63 -19.40
N ASN A 269 -3.05 9.60 -19.31
CA ASN A 269 -3.84 9.02 -20.42
C ASN A 269 -4.17 10.03 -21.55
N THR A 270 -3.55 10.09 -22.76
CA THR A 270 -2.78 9.21 -23.68
C THR A 270 -3.52 8.10 -24.44
N GLY A 271 -4.84 7.95 -24.27
CA GLY A 271 -5.73 7.33 -25.27
C GLY A 271 -5.88 5.81 -25.31
N LYS A 272 -5.01 4.99 -24.69
CA LYS A 272 -5.28 3.55 -24.49
C LYS A 272 -6.03 3.39 -23.16
N LYS A 273 -7.13 2.64 -23.05
CA LYS A 273 -7.91 2.42 -21.79
C LYS A 273 -7.43 1.14 -21.06
N ILE A 274 -7.35 1.11 -19.71
CA ILE A 274 -7.26 -0.14 -18.93
C ILE A 274 -8.67 -0.72 -18.89
N THR A 275 -8.80 -1.90 -19.46
CA THR A 275 -10.06 -2.62 -19.64
C THR A 275 -10.10 -3.84 -18.72
N ASP A 276 -11.27 -4.47 -18.61
CA ASP A 276 -11.42 -5.75 -17.91
C ASP A 276 -10.67 -6.90 -18.62
N ASP A 277 -10.29 -6.70 -19.88
CA ASP A 277 -9.53 -7.66 -20.69
C ASP A 277 -8.01 -7.57 -20.45
N ASP A 278 -7.52 -6.53 -19.76
CA ASP A 278 -6.11 -6.44 -19.39
C ASP A 278 -5.84 -7.38 -18.21
N ASP A 279 -5.24 -8.54 -18.48
CA ASP A 279 -4.78 -9.47 -17.43
C ASP A 279 -3.55 -8.90 -16.70
N LEU A 280 -3.82 -8.00 -15.76
CA LEU A 280 -2.80 -7.34 -14.94
C LEU A 280 -1.98 -8.33 -14.10
N ARG A 281 -2.47 -9.55 -13.87
CA ARG A 281 -1.72 -10.59 -13.15
C ARG A 281 -0.51 -11.08 -13.93
N ASN A 282 -0.54 -11.01 -15.26
CA ASN A 282 0.61 -11.38 -16.10
C ASN A 282 1.74 -10.35 -16.06
N ALA A 283 1.46 -9.14 -15.56
CA ALA A 283 2.45 -8.08 -15.41
C ALA A 283 3.12 -8.08 -14.03
N MET A 284 2.70 -8.96 -13.11
CA MET A 284 3.26 -9.07 -11.76
C MET A 284 4.54 -9.92 -11.73
N PRO A 285 5.41 -9.68 -10.74
CA PRO A 285 6.45 -10.64 -10.40
C PRO A 285 5.88 -12.05 -10.22
N GLU A 286 6.59 -13.07 -10.72
CA GLU A 286 6.14 -14.47 -10.64
C GLU A 286 5.95 -14.97 -9.21
N ARG A 287 6.59 -14.33 -8.23
CA ARG A 287 6.59 -14.68 -6.81
C ARG A 287 6.04 -13.56 -5.96
N GLY A 288 5.33 -13.94 -4.91
CA GLY A 288 4.97 -13.11 -3.77
C GLY A 288 3.58 -12.51 -3.83
N PHE A 289 3.07 -12.13 -5.01
CA PHE A 289 1.78 -11.42 -5.09
C PHE A 289 0.70 -12.16 -5.89
N ARG A 290 1.12 -13.13 -6.71
CA ARG A 290 0.26 -13.76 -7.73
C ARG A 290 -0.93 -14.53 -7.14
N LYS A 291 -0.78 -15.07 -5.94
CA LYS A 291 -1.77 -15.92 -5.27
C LYS A 291 -2.69 -15.16 -4.31
N LEU A 292 -2.52 -13.85 -4.19
CA LEU A 292 -3.38 -13.05 -3.32
C LEU A 292 -4.80 -12.99 -3.91
N PRO A 293 -5.85 -13.02 -3.07
CA PRO A 293 -7.20 -12.77 -3.54
C PRO A 293 -7.30 -11.33 -4.08
N ASN A 294 -8.31 -11.06 -4.91
CA ASN A 294 -8.43 -9.80 -5.64
C ASN A 294 -8.42 -8.56 -4.74
N GLY A 295 -9.06 -8.64 -3.57
CA GLY A 295 -9.08 -7.54 -2.58
C GLY A 295 -7.71 -7.19 -1.99
N PHE A 296 -6.71 -8.07 -2.12
CA PHE A 296 -5.32 -7.81 -1.70
C PHE A 296 -4.35 -7.70 -2.86
N HIS A 297 -4.75 -7.99 -4.10
CA HIS A 297 -3.83 -8.02 -5.22
C HIS A 297 -3.48 -6.59 -5.68
N PRO A 298 -2.19 -6.17 -5.61
CA PRO A 298 -1.80 -4.76 -5.77
C PRO A 298 -2.36 -4.08 -7.04
N LEU A 299 -2.08 -4.65 -8.22
CA LEU A 299 -2.50 -4.04 -9.49
C LEU A 299 -4.02 -4.07 -9.72
N ILE A 300 -4.71 -5.09 -9.20
CA ILE A 300 -6.17 -5.22 -9.35
C ILE A 300 -6.82 -4.16 -8.47
N PHE A 301 -6.36 -4.04 -7.23
CA PHE A 301 -6.84 -3.05 -6.28
C PHE A 301 -6.61 -1.62 -6.79
N ALA A 302 -5.42 -1.32 -7.33
CA ALA A 302 -5.13 -0.04 -7.96
C ALA A 302 -6.07 0.23 -9.14
N ALA A 303 -6.29 -0.75 -10.03
CA ALA A 303 -7.16 -0.61 -11.18
C ALA A 303 -8.63 -0.36 -10.79
N GLU A 304 -9.18 -1.10 -9.82
CA GLU A 304 -10.53 -0.90 -9.30
C GLU A 304 -10.72 0.50 -8.70
N ARG A 305 -9.71 0.99 -7.97
CA ARG A 305 -9.75 2.37 -7.44
C ARG A 305 -9.77 3.41 -8.54
N ILE A 306 -9.05 3.22 -9.65
CA ILE A 306 -9.17 4.12 -10.80
C ILE A 306 -10.60 4.07 -11.36
N ARG A 307 -11.18 2.86 -11.54
CA ARG A 307 -12.56 2.66 -12.03
C ARG A 307 -13.59 3.40 -11.23
N HIS A 308 -13.52 3.28 -9.91
CA HIS A 308 -14.49 3.92 -9.02
C HIS A 308 -14.27 5.43 -8.89
N THR A 309 -13.01 5.89 -8.90
CA THR A 309 -12.71 7.31 -8.67
C THR A 309 -12.93 8.15 -9.93
N TYR A 310 -12.64 7.58 -11.11
CA TYR A 310 -12.59 8.26 -12.41
C TYR A 310 -13.29 7.41 -13.49
N PRO A 311 -14.61 7.27 -13.43
CA PRO A 311 -15.34 6.40 -14.35
C PRO A 311 -15.11 6.79 -15.81
N GLU A 312 -14.89 8.08 -16.13
CA GLU A 312 -14.62 8.57 -17.47
C GLU A 312 -13.33 8.03 -18.10
N THR A 313 -12.33 7.66 -17.30
CA THR A 313 -11.13 6.98 -17.81
C THR A 313 -11.39 5.51 -18.14
N HIS A 314 -12.53 4.96 -17.68
CA HIS A 314 -12.92 3.56 -17.80
C HIS A 314 -14.18 3.30 -18.64
N LEU A 315 -15.00 4.30 -18.93
CA LEU A 315 -16.18 4.11 -19.77
C LEU A 315 -15.73 3.60 -21.14
N ALA A 316 -16.10 2.36 -21.45
CA ALA A 316 -16.06 1.83 -22.81
C ALA A 316 -16.69 2.87 -23.73
N ALA A 317 -16.08 3.10 -24.90
CA ALA A 317 -16.85 3.65 -25.99
C ALA A 317 -17.95 2.64 -26.30
N ARG A 318 -19.09 2.72 -25.61
CA ARG A 318 -20.38 2.36 -26.18
C ARG A 318 -20.79 3.51 -27.09
N GLU A 319 -19.94 3.79 -28.07
CA GLU A 319 -20.32 4.49 -29.31
C GLU A 319 -20.52 3.43 -30.39
N ASP A 320 -21.28 2.40 -30.05
CA ASP A 320 -21.99 1.59 -31.03
C ASP A 320 -23.46 1.60 -30.58
N THR A 321 -24.13 2.74 -30.75
CA THR A 321 -25.56 2.75 -31.04
C THR A 321 -26.05 4.14 -31.49
N VAL A 322 -26.38 4.20 -32.79
CA VAL A 322 -27.39 5.05 -33.44
C VAL A 322 -26.97 6.47 -33.85
N SER A 323 -26.29 6.56 -34.99
CA SER A 323 -26.71 7.46 -36.07
C SER A 323 -27.18 6.55 -37.21
N ALA A 324 -28.41 6.03 -37.15
CA ALA A 324 -29.57 6.65 -37.78
C ALA A 324 -29.29 6.96 -39.26
N ASP A 325 -29.94 6.16 -40.11
CA ASP A 325 -30.16 6.44 -41.52
C ASP A 325 -30.48 7.93 -41.74
N LEU A 326 -29.58 8.63 -42.42
CA LEU A 326 -29.92 9.78 -43.24
C LEU A 326 -29.59 9.44 -44.68
N ASP A 327 -30.31 8.44 -45.18
CA ASP A 327 -30.65 8.37 -46.59
C ASP A 327 -31.89 9.25 -46.78
N HIS A 328 -31.70 10.49 -47.23
CA HIS A 328 -32.58 11.25 -48.11
C HIS A 328 -32.12 12.71 -48.25
N GLY A 329 -31.90 13.15 -49.49
CA GLY A 329 -32.14 14.55 -49.85
C GLY A 329 -30.95 15.31 -50.42
N ILE A 330 -30.59 14.99 -51.66
CA ILE A 330 -29.97 15.91 -52.61
C ILE A 330 -30.80 17.22 -52.65
N ILE A 331 -30.27 18.36 -52.20
CA ILE A 331 -30.53 19.68 -52.83
C ILE A 331 -29.26 20.54 -52.77
N SER A 332 -28.85 20.94 -53.97
CA SER A 332 -27.82 21.89 -54.34
C SER A 332 -28.12 23.35 -54.01
N GLY A 333 -27.07 24.12 -53.71
CA GLY A 333 -27.02 25.59 -53.77
C GLY A 333 -26.06 26.09 -52.69
N GLY A 334 -24.92 26.73 -52.93
CA GLY A 334 -24.57 27.70 -53.96
C GLY A 334 -24.41 29.07 -53.28
N GLY A 335 -23.17 29.56 -53.10
CA GLY A 335 -22.94 31.00 -52.84
C GLY A 335 -21.84 31.41 -51.85
N ARG A 336 -20.67 31.75 -52.40
CA ARG A 336 -19.83 32.95 -52.14
C ARG A 336 -19.43 33.41 -50.72
N ALA A 337 -18.10 33.33 -50.50
CA ALA A 337 -17.10 34.42 -50.41
C ALA A 337 -17.07 35.46 -49.25
N ASN A 338 -15.81 35.68 -48.84
CA ASN A 338 -15.15 36.86 -48.24
C ASN A 338 -15.15 37.04 -46.71
N GLY A 339 -13.95 37.34 -46.18
CA GLY A 339 -13.81 38.11 -44.94
C GLY A 339 -12.52 37.88 -44.16
N SER A 340 -11.49 38.65 -44.49
CA SER A 340 -10.23 38.88 -43.75
C SER A 340 -10.43 39.43 -42.33
N GLY A 341 -9.46 39.18 -41.43
CA GLY A 341 -9.32 39.96 -40.19
C GLY A 341 -8.24 39.44 -39.25
N ASP A 342 -7.01 39.95 -39.42
CA ASP A 342 -5.98 40.02 -38.39
C ASP A 342 -6.51 40.77 -37.15
N GLN A 343 -6.08 40.36 -35.94
CA GLN A 343 -5.61 41.29 -34.91
C GLN A 343 -4.91 40.55 -33.75
N ASP A 344 -3.61 40.84 -33.64
CA ASP A 344 -2.79 40.70 -32.44
C ASP A 344 -3.34 41.57 -31.29
N VAL A 345 -3.38 41.02 -30.07
CA VAL A 345 -3.26 41.81 -28.84
C VAL A 345 -2.47 41.03 -27.80
N ALA A 346 -1.28 41.58 -27.50
CA ALA A 346 -0.43 41.24 -26.38
C ALA A 346 -1.07 41.67 -25.04
N GLY A 347 -0.84 40.89 -23.98
CA GLY A 347 -1.27 41.20 -22.61
C GLY A 347 -0.25 40.72 -21.60
N ASP A 348 0.29 41.67 -20.85
CA ASP A 348 1.51 41.60 -20.02
C ASP A 348 1.43 40.66 -18.80
N ILE A 349 2.62 40.13 -18.45
CA ILE A 349 2.93 39.40 -17.22
C ILE A 349 3.53 40.41 -16.22
N PRO A 350 3.06 40.51 -14.96
CA PRO A 350 3.77 41.24 -13.93
C PRO A 350 4.87 40.39 -13.28
N GLU A 351 6.09 40.90 -13.34
CA GLU A 351 7.19 40.56 -12.44
C GLU A 351 6.81 40.88 -10.99
N VAL A 352 7.09 39.96 -10.06
CA VAL A 352 7.24 40.27 -8.64
C VAL A 352 8.70 40.04 -8.26
N SER A 353 9.31 41.11 -7.78
CA SER A 353 10.71 41.18 -7.39
C SER A 353 10.89 40.88 -5.89
N LYS A 354 11.98 40.15 -5.63
CA LYS A 354 12.83 40.07 -4.42
C LYS A 354 12.22 39.75 -3.06
#